data_AF-A0A126R1F2-F1
#
_entry.id   AF-A0A126R1F2-F1
#
_cell.length_a   1.000
_cell.length_b   1.000
_cell.length_c   1.000
_cell.angle_alpha   90.00
_cell.angle_beta   90.00
_cell.angle_gamma   90.00
#
_symmetry.space_group_name_H-M   'P 1'
#
loop_
_entity.id
_entity.type
_entity.pdbx_description
1 polymer ?
#
loop_
_entity_poly.entity_id
_entity_poly.type
_entity_poly.pdbx_seq_one_letter_code
_entity_poly.pdbx_strand_id
1 'polypeptide(L)'
;MVQIALVSCGTEYSGIQKEIEKAALKFGAEIILPEIDLDYINEAYEKFGFSAQSSSLKLMIARAMSIVEGKCKPDAVFIATCFRCAEGALVRNEVRRFIQNNTRIPVVTYSFTERTKADELFIRMEALATTVTRRSILAREKQEGLTLGLDSGSTTTKAVLMENNKVIGTGWTSTKDIVESAQTAAAEAFEGTGYKWDDIEGIGTTGYGRFTMGQEFGAELVQEELSVNAKGAVYLAGRQKGEATVLDIGGMDNKVITVNNGIPDNFTMGGICAGASGRFLDMTSRRLDVDITELGPLAVQGDWRRAMLNSYCIVFGIQDLVTTLAAGGSKADVAAAACHSVSEQVYEQQLQEIDIREPLIQVGGTSLISGLVEAVSETLGGIEVIVPKYSQHIGAVGAALLVSGMGKRQE
;
A
#
# COMPACT_ATOMS: atom_id res chain seq x y z
N MET A 1 -6.96 -20.96 12.83
CA MET A 1 -6.21 -19.70 13.06
C MET A 1 -5.16 -19.63 11.96
N VAL A 2 -4.90 -18.46 11.38
CA VAL A 2 -3.85 -18.34 10.33
C VAL A 2 -2.49 -18.53 10.97
N GLN A 3 -1.66 -19.43 10.44
CA GLN A 3 -0.31 -19.67 10.94
C GLN A 3 0.71 -18.79 10.21
N ILE A 4 1.25 -17.79 10.89
CA ILE A 4 2.25 -16.86 10.35
C ILE A 4 3.64 -17.29 10.82
N ALA A 5 4.50 -17.72 9.91
CA ALA A 5 5.90 -17.99 10.25
C ALA A 5 6.68 -16.69 10.46
N LEU A 6 7.28 -16.54 11.63
CA LEU A 6 8.23 -15.47 11.92
C LEU A 6 9.63 -15.89 11.43
N VAL A 7 10.06 -15.30 10.32
CA VAL A 7 11.41 -15.48 9.77
C VAL A 7 12.27 -14.30 10.19
N SER A 8 13.15 -14.54 11.14
CA SER A 8 13.88 -13.47 11.80
C SER A 8 15.25 -13.95 12.28
N CYS A 9 16.13 -13.01 12.62
CA CYS A 9 17.49 -13.31 13.05
C CYS A 9 17.61 -13.82 14.50
N GLY A 10 16.50 -13.95 15.23
CA GLY A 10 16.46 -14.48 16.60
C GLY A 10 15.25 -15.39 16.82
N THR A 11 15.26 -16.21 17.86
CA THR A 11 14.08 -16.99 18.27
C THR A 11 13.02 -16.10 18.90
N GLU A 12 13.45 -15.16 19.73
CA GLU A 12 12.59 -14.20 20.40
C GLU A 12 13.29 -12.84 20.46
N TYR A 13 12.56 -11.77 20.16
CA TYR A 13 13.06 -10.42 20.32
C TYR A 13 12.60 -9.84 21.65
N SER A 14 13.55 -9.59 22.55
CA SER A 14 13.28 -8.94 23.83
C SER A 14 12.58 -7.59 23.63
N GLY A 15 11.41 -7.44 24.25
CA GLY A 15 10.63 -6.20 24.23
C GLY A 15 9.59 -6.06 23.11
N ILE A 16 9.79 -6.67 21.93
CA ILE A 16 8.85 -6.53 20.80
C ILE A 16 8.09 -7.81 20.43
N GLN A 17 8.57 -9.00 20.84
CA GLN A 17 7.93 -10.26 20.46
C GLN A 17 6.44 -10.28 20.83
N LYS A 18 6.13 -9.83 22.05
CA LYS A 18 4.74 -9.73 22.56
C LYS A 18 3.87 -8.79 21.73
N GLU A 19 4.45 -7.74 21.14
CA GLU A 19 3.71 -6.80 20.29
C GLU A 19 3.39 -7.42 18.92
N ILE A 20 4.32 -8.21 18.36
CA ILE A 20 4.08 -9.00 17.13
C ILE A 20 2.97 -10.02 17.38
N GLU A 21 3.06 -10.80 18.45
CA GLU A 21 2.06 -11.82 18.81
C GLU A 21 0.68 -11.20 19.08
N LYS A 22 0.64 -10.09 19.82
CA LYS A 22 -0.58 -9.34 20.09
C LYS A 22 -1.23 -8.83 18.81
N ALA A 23 -0.43 -8.33 17.85
CA ALA A 23 -0.94 -7.87 16.56
C ALA A 23 -1.51 -9.03 15.74
N ALA A 24 -0.83 -10.18 15.67
CA ALA A 24 -1.33 -11.36 14.96
C ALA A 24 -2.65 -11.88 15.59
N LEU A 25 -2.67 -12.02 16.93
CA LEU A 25 -3.83 -12.55 17.65
C LEU A 25 -5.09 -11.68 17.44
N LYS A 26 -4.91 -10.35 17.35
CA LYS A 26 -6.00 -9.40 17.09
C LYS A 26 -6.77 -9.71 15.79
N PHE A 27 -6.11 -10.30 14.79
CA PHE A 27 -6.68 -10.63 13.48
C PHE A 27 -6.83 -12.14 13.24
N GLY A 28 -6.91 -12.93 14.31
CA GLY A 28 -7.16 -14.38 14.20
C GLY A 28 -5.99 -15.16 13.61
N ALA A 29 -4.77 -14.67 13.82
CA ALA A 29 -3.53 -15.32 13.42
C ALA A 29 -2.66 -15.66 14.65
N GLU A 30 -1.81 -16.67 14.51
CA GLU A 30 -0.78 -17.04 15.49
C GLU A 30 0.61 -16.98 14.85
N ILE A 31 1.60 -16.57 15.65
CA ILE A 31 3.00 -16.58 15.23
C ILE A 31 3.59 -17.95 15.51
N ILE A 32 4.19 -18.57 14.51
CA ILE A 32 4.97 -19.80 14.65
C ILE A 32 6.43 -19.55 14.28
N LEU A 33 7.34 -20.29 14.93
CA LEU A 33 8.77 -20.25 14.62
C LEU A 33 9.14 -21.54 13.88
N PRO A 34 9.65 -21.49 12.64
CA PRO A 34 10.16 -22.68 11.98
C PRO A 34 11.31 -23.29 12.78
N GLU A 35 11.13 -24.53 13.24
CA GLU A 35 12.14 -25.31 13.97
C GLU A 35 13.22 -25.83 13.00
N ILE A 36 14.49 -25.76 13.43
CA ILE A 36 15.65 -26.08 12.60
C ILE A 36 16.72 -26.74 13.45
N ASP A 37 17.26 -27.84 12.95
CA ASP A 37 18.45 -28.48 13.50
C ASP A 37 19.71 -27.68 13.18
N LEU A 38 20.65 -27.62 14.13
CA LEU A 38 21.89 -26.86 13.98
C LEU A 38 22.71 -27.30 12.74
N ASP A 39 22.73 -28.59 12.45
CA ASP A 39 23.47 -29.16 11.31
C ASP A 39 22.91 -28.67 9.97
N TYR A 40 21.60 -28.42 9.89
CA TYR A 40 20.94 -27.93 8.69
C TYR A 40 21.27 -26.46 8.38
N ILE A 41 21.66 -25.66 9.38
CA ILE A 41 21.96 -24.23 9.18
C ILE A 41 23.09 -24.02 8.18
N ASN A 42 24.16 -24.82 8.28
CA ASN A 42 25.32 -24.69 7.38
C ASN A 42 24.97 -25.16 5.96
N GLU A 43 24.24 -26.27 5.82
CA GLU A 43 23.80 -26.78 4.52
C GLU A 43 22.88 -25.79 3.81
N ALA A 44 21.91 -25.23 4.53
CA ALA A 44 21.00 -24.21 4.00
C ALA A 44 21.78 -22.97 3.55
N TYR A 45 22.70 -22.49 4.37
CA TYR A 45 23.50 -21.31 4.07
C TYR A 45 24.35 -21.48 2.79
N GLU A 46 24.96 -22.64 2.57
CA GLU A 46 25.71 -22.92 1.34
C GLU A 46 24.83 -22.94 0.09
N LYS A 47 23.59 -23.44 0.20
CA LYS A 47 22.63 -23.50 -0.93
C LYS A 47 22.01 -22.16 -1.28
N PHE A 48 21.85 -21.25 -0.30
CA PHE A 48 21.14 -19.99 -0.49
C PHE A 48 21.90 -18.99 -1.39
N GLY A 49 23.22 -19.03 -1.38
CA GLY A 49 24.06 -18.21 -2.27
C GLY A 49 24.26 -16.75 -1.87
N PHE A 50 23.77 -16.33 -0.69
CA PHE A 50 24.06 -15.02 -0.10
C PHE A 50 24.84 -15.17 1.22
N SER A 51 25.96 -14.45 1.35
CA SER A 51 26.82 -14.57 2.52
C SER A 51 26.45 -13.58 3.63
N ALA A 52 26.20 -14.09 4.84
CA ALA A 52 26.03 -13.32 6.07
C ALA A 52 27.03 -13.78 7.14
N GLN A 53 27.71 -12.83 7.77
CA GLN A 53 28.69 -13.07 8.84
C GLN A 53 28.01 -13.47 10.15
N SER A 54 26.85 -12.87 10.45
CA SER A 54 26.09 -13.15 11.67
C SER A 54 25.46 -14.54 11.66
N SER A 55 25.75 -15.35 12.69
CA SER A 55 25.12 -16.67 12.90
C SER A 55 23.61 -16.59 13.02
N SER A 56 23.11 -15.53 13.66
CA SER A 56 21.69 -15.18 13.75
C SER A 56 21.04 -14.97 12.37
N LEU A 57 21.76 -14.37 11.42
CA LEU A 57 21.26 -14.21 10.05
C LEU A 57 21.33 -15.53 9.25
N LYS A 58 22.31 -16.40 9.53
CA LYS A 58 22.32 -17.76 8.97
C LYS A 58 21.11 -18.57 9.42
N LEU A 59 20.70 -18.45 10.69
CA LEU A 59 19.47 -19.05 11.19
C LEU A 59 18.23 -18.53 10.43
N MET A 60 18.16 -17.22 10.20
CA MET A 60 17.07 -16.61 9.41
C MET A 60 16.99 -17.19 7.99
N ILE A 61 18.13 -17.36 7.32
CA ILE A 61 18.21 -18.00 6.00
C ILE A 61 17.72 -19.46 6.06
N ALA A 62 18.17 -20.22 7.07
CA ALA A 62 17.74 -21.60 7.23
C ALA A 62 16.21 -21.73 7.47
N ARG A 63 15.59 -20.76 8.16
CA ARG A 63 14.11 -20.69 8.33
C ARG A 63 13.38 -20.44 7.02
N ALA A 64 13.92 -19.57 6.19
CA ALA A 64 13.38 -19.37 4.86
C ALA A 64 13.45 -20.64 4.02
N MET A 65 14.58 -21.36 4.10
CA MET A 65 14.77 -22.61 3.39
C MET A 65 13.86 -23.73 3.86
N SER A 66 13.63 -23.87 5.17
CA SER A 66 12.73 -24.90 5.68
C SER A 66 11.28 -24.69 5.21
N ILE A 67 10.86 -23.43 5.00
CA ILE A 67 9.56 -23.10 4.39
C ILE A 67 9.54 -23.50 2.91
N VAL A 68 10.56 -23.11 2.14
CA VAL A 68 10.64 -23.43 0.70
C VAL A 68 10.74 -24.92 0.42
N GLU A 69 11.50 -25.66 1.23
CA GLU A 69 11.61 -27.14 1.14
C GLU A 69 10.36 -27.87 1.66
N GLY A 70 9.37 -27.13 2.20
CA GLY A 70 8.12 -27.70 2.71
C GLY A 70 8.26 -28.46 4.03
N LYS A 71 9.37 -28.28 4.76
CA LYS A 71 9.57 -28.80 6.12
C LYS A 71 8.68 -28.07 7.13
N CYS A 72 8.51 -26.76 6.93
CA CYS A 72 7.52 -25.93 7.62
C CYS A 72 6.48 -25.44 6.59
N LYS A 73 5.20 -25.53 6.90
CA LYS A 73 4.10 -25.16 5.98
C LYS A 73 3.20 -24.08 6.57
N PRO A 74 3.69 -22.84 6.73
CA PRO A 74 2.87 -21.75 7.23
C PRO A 74 1.87 -21.27 6.17
N ASP A 75 0.83 -20.59 6.62
CA ASP A 75 -0.13 -19.92 5.74
C ASP A 75 0.40 -18.58 5.21
N ALA A 76 1.28 -17.92 5.97
CA ALA A 76 1.86 -16.61 5.68
C ALA A 76 3.26 -16.47 6.31
N VAL A 77 4.07 -15.54 5.81
CA VAL A 77 5.41 -15.25 6.36
C VAL A 77 5.54 -13.79 6.78
N PHE A 78 6.01 -13.58 8.01
CA PHE A 78 6.41 -12.27 8.50
C PHE A 78 7.93 -12.26 8.72
N ILE A 79 8.64 -11.46 7.93
CA ILE A 79 10.10 -11.37 7.96
C ILE A 79 10.50 -10.12 8.74
N ALA A 80 11.19 -10.30 9.86
CA ALA A 80 11.50 -9.19 10.77
C ALA A 80 12.99 -9.09 11.08
N THR A 81 13.50 -7.85 11.12
CA THR A 81 14.89 -7.55 11.54
C THR A 81 14.96 -6.19 12.25
N CYS A 82 16.01 -5.94 13.02
CA CYS A 82 16.24 -4.66 13.68
C CYS A 82 16.69 -3.59 12.67
N PHE A 83 16.13 -2.38 12.76
CA PHE A 83 16.45 -1.26 11.86
C PHE A 83 17.93 -0.83 11.85
N ARG A 84 18.68 -1.12 12.92
CA ARG A 84 20.09 -0.74 13.03
C ARG A 84 21.04 -1.70 12.31
N CYS A 85 20.56 -2.84 11.85
CA CYS A 85 21.41 -3.88 11.26
C CYS A 85 21.41 -3.79 9.73
N ALA A 86 22.44 -3.15 9.15
CA ALA A 86 22.58 -3.04 7.70
C ALA A 86 22.65 -4.42 7.01
N GLU A 87 23.42 -5.35 7.56
CA GLU A 87 23.47 -6.74 7.06
C GLU A 87 22.09 -7.43 7.16
N GLY A 88 21.34 -7.15 8.24
CA GLY A 88 19.98 -7.66 8.41
C GLY A 88 19.00 -7.13 7.37
N ALA A 89 19.15 -5.87 6.94
CA ALA A 89 18.34 -5.32 5.85
C ALA A 89 18.60 -6.05 4.52
N LEU A 90 19.88 -6.30 4.19
CA LEU A 90 20.24 -7.06 2.99
C LEU A 90 19.70 -8.49 3.03
N VAL A 91 19.93 -9.21 4.14
CA VAL A 91 19.45 -10.59 4.31
C VAL A 91 17.92 -10.65 4.29
N ARG A 92 17.22 -9.68 4.90
CA ARG A 92 15.75 -9.59 4.86
C ARG A 92 15.24 -9.50 3.43
N ASN A 93 15.87 -8.67 2.59
CA ASN A 93 15.48 -8.50 1.19
C ASN A 93 15.73 -9.75 0.36
N GLU A 94 16.88 -10.42 0.55
CA GLU A 94 17.18 -11.66 -0.16
C GLU A 94 16.29 -12.82 0.30
N VAL A 95 16.02 -12.95 1.60
CA VAL A 95 15.09 -13.95 2.14
C VAL A 95 13.67 -13.73 1.63
N ARG A 96 13.22 -12.47 1.57
CA ARG A 96 11.93 -12.10 0.95
C ARG A 96 11.87 -12.61 -0.49
N ARG A 97 12.82 -12.22 -1.33
CA ARG A 97 12.92 -12.64 -2.74
C ARG A 97 12.91 -14.15 -2.88
N PHE A 98 13.70 -14.84 -2.07
CA PHE A 98 13.81 -16.29 -2.10
C PHE A 98 12.47 -16.99 -1.83
N ILE A 99 11.73 -16.57 -0.79
CA ILE A 99 10.42 -17.16 -0.47
C ILE A 99 9.41 -16.85 -1.59
N GLN A 100 9.40 -15.62 -2.12
CA GLN A 100 8.46 -15.23 -3.17
C GLN A 100 8.71 -15.95 -4.51
N ASN A 101 9.97 -16.17 -4.88
CA ASN A 101 10.32 -16.85 -6.13
C ASN A 101 10.04 -18.35 -6.11
N ASN A 102 9.97 -18.95 -4.91
CA ASN A 102 9.83 -20.41 -4.76
C ASN A 102 8.47 -20.83 -4.18
N THR A 103 7.66 -19.89 -3.68
CA THR A 103 6.36 -20.19 -3.05
C THR A 103 5.29 -19.20 -3.49
N ARG A 104 4.04 -19.49 -3.15
CA ARG A 104 2.91 -18.54 -3.30
C ARG A 104 2.41 -18.04 -1.94
N ILE A 105 3.23 -18.19 -0.91
CA ILE A 105 2.87 -17.78 0.45
C ILE A 105 2.98 -16.26 0.53
N PRO A 106 1.98 -15.54 1.06
CA PRO A 106 2.08 -14.11 1.24
C PRO A 106 3.19 -13.76 2.23
N VAL A 107 3.99 -12.75 1.87
CA VAL A 107 5.17 -12.33 2.63
C VAL A 107 5.01 -10.86 3.00
N VAL A 108 5.38 -10.51 4.24
CA VAL A 108 5.56 -9.13 4.66
C VAL A 108 6.90 -8.97 5.34
N THR A 109 7.64 -7.93 4.97
CA THR A 109 8.86 -7.52 5.67
C THR A 109 8.58 -6.38 6.64
N TYR A 110 9.29 -6.37 7.77
CA TYR A 110 9.27 -5.25 8.69
C TYR A 110 10.63 -5.04 9.36
N SER A 111 10.99 -3.77 9.47
CA SER A 111 12.19 -3.32 10.17
C SER A 111 11.76 -2.65 11.47
N PHE A 112 11.92 -3.35 12.59
CA PHE A 112 11.42 -2.88 13.87
C PHE A 112 12.43 -1.99 14.61
N THR A 113 11.89 -1.16 15.49
CA THR A 113 12.66 -0.44 16.51
C THR A 113 12.47 -1.11 17.87
N GLU A 114 13.29 -0.75 18.86
CA GLU A 114 13.14 -1.24 20.24
C GLU A 114 11.81 -0.83 20.91
N ARG A 115 11.04 0.08 20.27
CA ARG A 115 9.80 0.65 20.80
C ARG A 115 8.57 0.31 19.95
N THR A 116 8.71 -0.48 18.90
CA THR A 116 7.58 -0.87 18.03
C THR A 116 6.42 -1.38 18.87
N LYS A 117 5.23 -0.83 18.62
CA LYS A 117 3.98 -1.21 19.27
C LYS A 117 3.09 -2.02 18.33
N ALA A 118 2.18 -2.81 18.91
CA ALA A 118 1.31 -3.70 18.13
C ALA A 118 0.43 -2.94 17.11
N ASP A 119 0.00 -1.71 17.42
CA ASP A 119 -0.81 -0.86 16.55
C ASP A 119 -0.10 -0.50 15.24
N GLU A 120 1.23 -0.31 15.26
CA GLU A 120 2.04 -0.11 14.06
C GLU A 120 2.04 -1.34 13.13
N LEU A 121 1.78 -2.52 13.69
CA LEU A 121 1.75 -3.81 12.99
C LEU A 121 0.34 -4.22 12.57
N PHE A 122 -0.71 -3.57 13.08
CA PHE A 122 -2.09 -4.05 12.91
C PHE A 122 -2.48 -4.22 11.44
N ILE A 123 -2.29 -3.19 10.63
CA ILE A 123 -2.65 -3.26 9.20
C ILE A 123 -1.86 -4.35 8.46
N ARG A 124 -0.59 -4.56 8.84
CA ARG A 124 0.29 -5.57 8.23
C ARG A 124 -0.20 -6.98 8.54
N MET A 125 -0.55 -7.23 9.81
CA MET A 125 -1.06 -8.51 10.27
C MET A 125 -2.48 -8.78 9.75
N GLU A 126 -3.32 -7.76 9.69
CA GLU A 126 -4.66 -7.85 9.11
C GLU A 126 -4.60 -8.19 7.62
N ALA A 127 -3.72 -7.55 6.86
CA ALA A 127 -3.55 -7.82 5.43
C ALA A 127 -3.00 -9.23 5.15
N LEU A 128 -2.02 -9.71 5.94
CA LEU A 128 -1.54 -11.09 5.86
C LEU A 128 -2.68 -12.08 6.14
N ALA A 129 -3.39 -11.91 7.25
CA ALA A 129 -4.50 -12.78 7.61
C ALA A 129 -5.63 -12.74 6.56
N THR A 130 -5.92 -11.57 6.02
CA THR A 130 -6.91 -11.35 4.95
C THR A 130 -6.53 -12.10 3.69
N THR A 131 -5.27 -12.01 3.26
CA THR A 131 -4.78 -12.65 2.03
C THR A 131 -4.97 -14.17 2.09
N VAL A 132 -4.80 -14.76 3.27
CA VAL A 132 -5.03 -16.19 3.53
C VAL A 132 -6.53 -16.51 3.61
N THR A 133 -7.26 -15.83 4.49
CA THR A 133 -8.64 -16.21 4.87
C THR A 133 -9.69 -15.79 3.85
N ARG A 134 -9.46 -14.72 3.10
CA ARG A 134 -10.40 -14.12 2.15
C ARG A 134 -9.96 -14.27 0.70
N ARG A 135 -9.09 -15.25 0.42
CA ARG A 135 -8.54 -15.51 -0.92
C ARG A 135 -9.62 -15.67 -1.99
N SER A 136 -10.76 -16.30 -1.67
CA SER A 136 -11.88 -16.48 -2.60
C SER A 136 -12.50 -15.14 -3.05
N ILE A 137 -12.67 -14.20 -2.12
CA ILE A 137 -13.21 -12.87 -2.41
C ILE A 137 -12.16 -12.05 -3.17
N LEU A 138 -10.87 -12.14 -2.79
CA LEU A 138 -9.77 -11.46 -3.50
C LEU A 138 -9.55 -12.00 -4.91
N ALA A 139 -9.87 -13.27 -5.18
CA ALA A 139 -9.80 -13.85 -6.52
C ALA A 139 -10.93 -13.38 -7.47
N ARG A 140 -11.91 -12.62 -6.97
CA ARG A 140 -13.04 -12.15 -7.76
C ARG A 140 -12.58 -11.16 -8.84
N GLU A 141 -13.00 -11.41 -10.08
CA GLU A 141 -12.63 -10.60 -11.25
C GLU A 141 -13.75 -9.68 -11.73
N LYS A 142 -14.97 -9.82 -11.19
CA LYS A 142 -16.17 -9.10 -11.66
C LYS A 142 -16.99 -8.57 -10.50
N GLN A 143 -17.55 -7.39 -10.68
CA GLN A 143 -18.57 -6.81 -9.82
C GLN A 143 -19.96 -7.14 -10.42
N GLU A 144 -20.88 -7.59 -9.57
CA GLU A 144 -22.24 -8.01 -9.95
C GLU A 144 -23.26 -7.35 -9.01
N GLY A 145 -24.44 -7.02 -9.53
CA GLY A 145 -25.48 -6.32 -8.77
C GLY A 145 -25.16 -4.83 -8.54
N LEU A 146 -25.98 -4.17 -7.71
CA LEU A 146 -25.78 -2.78 -7.30
C LEU A 146 -25.04 -2.71 -5.96
N THR A 147 -23.78 -2.29 -5.95
CA THR A 147 -22.97 -2.20 -4.71
C THR A 147 -22.38 -0.82 -4.50
N LEU A 148 -22.25 -0.43 -3.23
CA LEU A 148 -21.63 0.82 -2.80
C LEU A 148 -20.29 0.52 -2.12
N GLY A 149 -19.25 1.22 -2.53
CA GLY A 149 -17.95 1.22 -1.87
C GLY A 149 -17.66 2.57 -1.23
N LEU A 150 -17.18 2.55 0.02
CA LEU A 150 -16.79 3.73 0.79
C LEU A 150 -15.33 3.61 1.23
N ASP A 151 -14.52 4.60 0.91
CA ASP A 151 -13.12 4.71 1.33
C ASP A 151 -12.94 6.00 2.14
N SER A 152 -12.70 5.89 3.45
CA SER A 152 -12.39 7.04 4.30
C SER A 152 -10.91 7.03 4.63
N GLY A 153 -10.14 7.73 3.80
CA GLY A 153 -8.73 7.98 4.04
C GLY A 153 -8.49 9.12 5.03
N SER A 154 -7.22 9.40 5.29
CA SER A 154 -6.79 10.45 6.22
C SER A 154 -7.06 11.87 5.74
N THR A 155 -7.09 12.08 4.42
CA THR A 155 -7.27 13.40 3.79
C THR A 155 -8.61 13.52 3.07
N THR A 156 -9.08 12.42 2.45
CA THR A 156 -10.28 12.44 1.61
C THR A 156 -11.11 11.17 1.78
N THR A 157 -12.43 11.36 1.74
CA THR A 157 -13.44 10.30 1.73
C THR A 157 -14.05 10.19 0.33
N LYS A 158 -14.14 8.97 -0.18
CA LYS A 158 -14.62 8.67 -1.52
C LYS A 158 -15.74 7.64 -1.44
N ALA A 159 -16.69 7.77 -2.36
CA ALA A 159 -17.74 6.79 -2.57
C ALA A 159 -17.79 6.42 -4.05
N VAL A 160 -18.12 5.16 -4.33
CA VAL A 160 -18.38 4.68 -5.69
C VAL A 160 -19.59 3.77 -5.67
N LEU A 161 -20.56 4.09 -6.52
CA LEU A 161 -21.70 3.21 -6.82
C LEU A 161 -21.39 2.43 -8.09
N MET A 162 -21.47 1.11 -8.02
CA MET A 162 -21.22 0.21 -9.15
C MET A 162 -22.43 -0.65 -9.48
N GLU A 163 -22.68 -0.84 -10.77
CA GLU A 163 -23.65 -1.79 -11.29
C GLU A 163 -23.02 -2.65 -12.39
N ASN A 164 -23.00 -3.97 -12.18
CA ASN A 164 -22.57 -4.96 -13.17
C ASN A 164 -21.27 -4.58 -13.91
N ASN A 165 -20.20 -4.35 -13.16
CA ASN A 165 -18.85 -3.92 -13.58
C ASN A 165 -18.69 -2.44 -13.97
N LYS A 166 -19.77 -1.66 -13.98
CA LYS A 166 -19.72 -0.24 -14.36
C LYS A 166 -19.73 0.64 -13.12
N VAL A 167 -18.84 1.62 -13.07
CA VAL A 167 -18.95 2.77 -12.17
C VAL A 167 -20.07 3.67 -12.71
N ILE A 168 -21.16 3.79 -11.96
CA ILE A 168 -22.34 4.59 -12.36
C ILE A 168 -22.42 5.93 -11.62
N GLY A 169 -21.69 6.08 -10.51
CA GLY A 169 -21.57 7.33 -9.78
C GLY A 169 -20.36 7.33 -8.84
N THR A 170 -19.83 8.53 -8.57
CA THR A 170 -18.65 8.75 -7.75
C THR A 170 -18.84 9.98 -6.88
N GLY A 171 -18.36 9.93 -5.64
CA GLY A 171 -18.24 11.10 -4.78
C GLY A 171 -16.85 11.22 -4.18
N TRP A 172 -16.42 12.45 -3.92
CA TRP A 172 -15.09 12.75 -3.40
C TRP A 172 -15.09 14.05 -2.60
N THR A 173 -14.87 13.92 -1.30
CA THR A 173 -14.80 15.08 -0.40
C THR A 173 -13.60 15.00 0.55
N SER A 174 -13.30 16.11 1.21
CA SER A 174 -12.27 16.16 2.26
C SER A 174 -12.76 15.44 3.52
N THR A 175 -11.92 14.59 4.10
CA THR A 175 -12.24 13.91 5.37
C THR A 175 -12.21 14.94 6.50
N LYS A 176 -13.36 15.15 7.15
CA LYS A 176 -13.45 15.90 8.41
C LYS A 176 -13.96 14.98 9.50
N ASP A 177 -15.29 14.86 9.61
CA ASP A 177 -15.93 13.79 10.35
C ASP A 177 -16.13 12.58 9.42
N ILE A 178 -15.83 11.38 9.91
CA ILE A 178 -15.84 10.16 9.08
C ILE A 178 -17.24 9.87 8.53
N VAL A 179 -18.28 10.01 9.36
CA VAL A 179 -19.66 9.67 8.98
C VAL A 179 -20.23 10.74 8.06
N GLU A 180 -20.10 12.01 8.43
CA GLU A 180 -20.62 13.12 7.62
C GLU A 180 -19.94 13.17 6.23
N SER A 181 -18.62 12.96 6.18
CA SER A 181 -17.87 12.94 4.91
C SER A 181 -18.29 11.76 4.04
N ALA A 182 -18.57 10.59 4.64
CA ALA A 182 -19.05 9.42 3.92
C ALA A 182 -20.47 9.60 3.40
N GLN A 183 -21.37 10.21 4.18
CA GLN A 183 -22.72 10.57 3.74
C GLN A 183 -22.68 11.55 2.56
N THR A 184 -21.82 12.56 2.63
CA THR A 184 -21.63 13.55 1.56
C THR A 184 -21.13 12.88 0.27
N ALA A 185 -20.05 12.10 0.38
CA ALA A 185 -19.50 11.38 -0.78
C ALA A 185 -20.52 10.39 -1.36
N ALA A 186 -21.27 9.67 -0.51
CA ALA A 186 -22.32 8.77 -0.99
C ALA A 186 -23.42 9.54 -1.72
N ALA A 187 -23.90 10.66 -1.17
CA ALA A 187 -24.92 11.50 -1.82
C ALA A 187 -24.48 11.97 -3.21
N GLU A 188 -23.23 12.41 -3.37
CA GLU A 188 -22.62 12.74 -4.67
C GLU A 188 -22.61 11.51 -5.61
N ALA A 189 -22.25 10.32 -5.10
CA ALA A 189 -22.25 9.10 -5.89
C ALA A 189 -23.64 8.64 -6.34
N PHE A 190 -24.71 9.04 -5.64
CA PHE A 190 -26.10 8.76 -6.01
C PHE A 190 -26.69 9.77 -6.98
N GLU A 191 -26.10 10.97 -7.11
CA GLU A 191 -26.65 12.07 -7.89
C GLU A 191 -26.87 11.67 -9.37
N GLY A 192 -28.09 11.86 -9.86
CA GLY A 192 -28.47 11.56 -11.26
C GLY A 192 -28.57 10.08 -11.62
N THR A 193 -28.33 9.15 -10.69
CA THR A 193 -28.37 7.70 -10.95
C THR A 193 -29.79 7.11 -10.96
N GLY A 194 -30.73 7.75 -10.25
CA GLY A 194 -32.10 7.25 -10.05
C GLY A 194 -32.23 6.18 -8.95
N TYR A 195 -31.11 5.67 -8.43
CA TYR A 195 -31.06 4.73 -7.32
C TYR A 195 -31.16 5.44 -5.96
N LYS A 196 -31.58 4.70 -4.95
CA LYS A 196 -31.65 5.09 -3.56
C LYS A 196 -30.80 4.15 -2.71
N TRP A 197 -30.58 4.55 -1.46
CA TRP A 197 -29.82 3.75 -0.50
C TRP A 197 -30.36 2.32 -0.33
N ASP A 198 -31.69 2.18 -0.30
CA ASP A 198 -32.38 0.88 -0.13
C ASP A 198 -32.24 -0.04 -1.34
N ASP A 199 -31.82 0.48 -2.50
CA ASP A 199 -31.57 -0.35 -3.69
C ASP A 199 -30.21 -1.06 -3.62
N ILE A 200 -29.30 -0.64 -2.72
CA ILE A 200 -27.96 -1.23 -2.61
C ILE A 200 -28.04 -2.67 -2.09
N GLU A 201 -27.44 -3.59 -2.84
CA GLU A 201 -27.37 -5.02 -2.50
C GLU A 201 -26.19 -5.37 -1.57
N GLY A 202 -25.19 -4.50 -1.46
CA GLY A 202 -24.09 -4.62 -0.52
C GLY A 202 -23.20 -3.38 -0.40
N ILE A 203 -22.72 -3.11 0.81
CA ILE A 203 -21.86 -1.98 1.17
C ILE A 203 -20.50 -2.49 1.63
N GLY A 204 -19.43 -2.01 0.98
CA GLY A 204 -18.07 -2.25 1.39
C GLY A 204 -17.40 -0.99 1.91
N THR A 205 -16.66 -1.10 3.03
CA THR A 205 -15.92 0.00 3.62
C THR A 205 -14.42 -0.32 3.73
N THR A 206 -13.60 0.70 3.45
CA THR A 206 -12.14 0.64 3.57
C THR A 206 -11.53 1.98 4.05
N GLY A 207 -10.20 2.02 4.13
CA GLY A 207 -9.44 3.14 4.68
C GLY A 207 -9.41 3.17 6.21
N TYR A 208 -8.83 4.22 6.75
CA TYR A 208 -8.71 4.45 8.20
C TYR A 208 -10.07 4.51 8.92
N GLY A 209 -11.10 5.06 8.26
CA GLY A 209 -12.46 5.19 8.81
C GLY A 209 -13.35 3.95 8.66
N ARG A 210 -12.85 2.84 8.11
CA ARG A 210 -13.67 1.67 7.70
C ARG A 210 -14.55 1.09 8.80
N PHE A 211 -14.06 1.04 10.04
CA PHE A 211 -14.81 0.44 11.15
C PHE A 211 -15.98 1.34 11.56
N THR A 212 -15.75 2.65 11.65
CA THR A 212 -16.79 3.64 11.96
C THR A 212 -17.85 3.65 10.86
N MET A 213 -17.44 3.72 9.59
CA MET A 213 -18.38 3.63 8.46
C MET A 213 -19.11 2.29 8.44
N GLY A 214 -18.40 1.20 8.72
CA GLY A 214 -18.97 -0.15 8.67
C GLY A 214 -20.08 -0.35 9.71
N GLN A 215 -19.90 0.20 10.91
CA GLN A 215 -20.93 0.19 11.94
C GLN A 215 -22.11 1.09 11.59
N GLU A 216 -21.84 2.32 11.15
CA GLU A 216 -22.87 3.32 10.85
C GLU A 216 -23.77 2.91 9.68
N PHE A 217 -23.17 2.39 8.61
CA PHE A 217 -23.88 2.05 7.37
C PHE A 217 -24.31 0.58 7.29
N GLY A 218 -23.98 -0.23 8.30
CA GLY A 218 -24.25 -1.66 8.30
C GLY A 218 -23.57 -2.38 7.14
N ALA A 219 -22.26 -2.17 6.98
CA ALA A 219 -21.51 -2.72 5.85
C ALA A 219 -21.23 -4.22 6.00
N GLU A 220 -21.50 -4.99 4.95
CA GLU A 220 -21.20 -6.42 4.91
C GLU A 220 -19.70 -6.69 4.81
N LEU A 221 -18.98 -5.78 4.14
CA LEU A 221 -17.53 -5.83 4.02
C LEU A 221 -16.89 -4.66 4.76
N VAL A 222 -16.13 -4.95 5.81
CA VAL A 222 -15.20 -3.99 6.43
C VAL A 222 -13.79 -4.55 6.21
N GLN A 223 -12.98 -3.88 5.39
CA GLN A 223 -11.70 -4.44 4.94
C GLN A 223 -10.59 -3.39 4.88
N GLU A 224 -9.41 -3.76 5.34
CA GLU A 224 -8.21 -2.91 5.28
C GLU A 224 -7.82 -2.53 3.84
N GLU A 225 -7.16 -1.38 3.70
CA GLU A 225 -6.97 -0.72 2.42
C GLU A 225 -5.91 -1.36 1.50
N LEU A 226 -4.89 -2.07 2.00
CA LEU A 226 -3.88 -2.72 1.15
C LEU A 226 -4.54 -3.70 0.18
N SER A 227 -5.34 -4.62 0.70
CA SER A 227 -6.02 -5.63 -0.11
C SER A 227 -7.06 -5.00 -1.03
N VAL A 228 -7.84 -4.04 -0.52
CA VAL A 228 -8.92 -3.39 -1.27
C VAL A 228 -8.36 -2.49 -2.38
N ASN A 229 -7.35 -1.69 -2.08
CA ASN A 229 -6.71 -0.78 -3.02
C ASN A 229 -5.98 -1.55 -4.11
N ALA A 230 -5.26 -2.61 -3.76
CA ALA A 230 -4.62 -3.49 -4.73
C ALA A 230 -5.65 -4.07 -5.71
N LYS A 231 -6.80 -4.54 -5.19
CA LYS A 231 -7.91 -5.06 -5.99
C LYS A 231 -8.55 -4.01 -6.89
N GLY A 232 -8.85 -2.83 -6.36
CA GLY A 232 -9.42 -1.73 -7.12
C GLY A 232 -8.48 -1.26 -8.24
N ALA A 233 -7.19 -1.16 -7.97
CA ALA A 233 -6.17 -0.74 -8.92
C ALA A 233 -6.08 -1.69 -10.12
N VAL A 234 -5.87 -2.98 -9.88
CA VAL A 234 -5.76 -3.97 -10.96
C VAL A 234 -7.08 -4.19 -11.71
N TYR A 235 -8.22 -4.01 -11.04
CA TYR A 235 -9.54 -4.04 -11.66
C TYR A 235 -9.71 -2.88 -12.66
N LEU A 236 -9.49 -1.64 -12.22
CA LEU A 236 -9.64 -0.46 -13.07
C LEU A 236 -8.61 -0.41 -14.21
N ALA A 237 -7.41 -0.94 -14.00
CA ALA A 237 -6.37 -1.03 -15.02
C ALA A 237 -6.59 -2.19 -16.02
N GLY A 238 -7.57 -3.09 -15.78
CA GLY A 238 -7.74 -4.29 -16.60
C GLY A 238 -6.59 -5.29 -16.47
N ARG A 239 -5.87 -5.30 -15.34
CA ARG A 239 -4.65 -6.08 -15.06
C ARG A 239 -4.85 -7.10 -13.94
N GLN A 240 -6.02 -7.73 -13.86
CA GLN A 240 -6.33 -8.73 -12.84
C GLN A 240 -5.63 -10.08 -13.04
N LYS A 241 -4.89 -10.28 -14.14
CA LYS A 241 -4.17 -11.52 -14.47
C LYS A 241 -2.70 -11.25 -14.63
N GLY A 242 -1.87 -12.20 -14.20
CA GLY A 242 -0.42 -12.04 -14.18
C GLY A 242 0.06 -11.15 -13.04
N GLU A 243 1.28 -10.65 -13.17
CA GLU A 243 1.92 -9.80 -12.17
C GLU A 243 1.60 -8.32 -12.41
N ALA A 244 1.59 -7.54 -11.34
CA ALA A 244 1.52 -6.08 -11.38
C ALA A 244 2.08 -5.49 -10.08
N THR A 245 2.47 -4.22 -10.13
CA THR A 245 2.79 -3.43 -8.95
C THR A 245 1.83 -2.27 -8.85
N VAL A 246 1.24 -2.09 -7.67
CA VAL A 246 0.38 -0.95 -7.36
C VAL A 246 1.16 0.02 -6.49
N LEU A 247 1.27 1.27 -6.94
CA LEU A 247 1.89 2.37 -6.23
C LEU A 247 0.81 3.39 -5.85
N ASP A 248 0.47 3.44 -4.56
CA ASP A 248 -0.48 4.39 -3.98
C ASP A 248 0.29 5.45 -3.20
N ILE A 249 0.45 6.63 -3.80
CA ILE A 249 1.04 7.80 -3.11
C ILE A 249 -0.11 8.61 -2.54
N GLY A 250 -0.35 8.46 -1.25
CA GLY A 250 -1.48 9.06 -0.55
C GLY A 250 -1.23 10.50 -0.11
N GLY A 251 -2.12 11.01 0.73
CA GLY A 251 -2.00 12.36 1.30
C GLY A 251 -0.94 12.45 2.41
N MET A 252 -0.69 11.37 3.15
CA MET A 252 0.26 11.35 4.29
C MET A 252 1.16 10.12 4.36
N ASP A 253 0.80 9.06 3.65
CA ASP A 253 1.49 7.78 3.61
C ASP A 253 1.44 7.22 2.20
N ASN A 254 2.34 6.29 1.92
CA ASN A 254 2.52 5.69 0.61
C ASN A 254 2.57 4.17 0.73
N LYS A 255 2.12 3.47 -0.30
CA LYS A 255 2.04 2.01 -0.31
C LYS A 255 2.51 1.49 -1.65
N VAL A 256 3.32 0.44 -1.61
CA VAL A 256 3.70 -0.32 -2.78
C VAL A 256 3.28 -1.76 -2.56
N ILE A 257 2.50 -2.32 -3.48
CA ILE A 257 1.89 -3.64 -3.34
C ILE A 257 2.18 -4.44 -4.60
N THR A 258 2.77 -5.62 -4.46
CA THR A 258 2.87 -6.56 -5.57
C THR A 258 1.65 -7.46 -5.59
N VAL A 259 1.15 -7.69 -6.80
CA VAL A 259 -0.07 -8.44 -7.05
C VAL A 259 0.24 -9.55 -8.04
N ASN A 260 -0.35 -10.73 -7.82
CA ASN A 260 -0.30 -11.83 -8.76
C ASN A 260 -1.70 -12.43 -8.95
N ASN A 261 -2.19 -12.43 -10.19
CA ASN A 261 -3.56 -12.82 -10.57
C ASN A 261 -4.62 -12.11 -9.72
N GLY A 262 -4.41 -10.81 -9.54
CA GLY A 262 -5.32 -9.95 -8.80
C GLY A 262 -5.30 -10.16 -7.29
N ILE A 263 -4.38 -10.98 -6.73
CA ILE A 263 -4.28 -11.18 -5.28
C ILE A 263 -2.97 -10.53 -4.81
N PRO A 264 -2.99 -9.66 -3.78
CA PRO A 264 -1.77 -9.11 -3.21
C PRO A 264 -0.93 -10.22 -2.58
N ASP A 265 0.37 -10.21 -2.79
CA ASP A 265 1.28 -11.23 -2.24
C ASP A 265 2.43 -10.65 -1.39
N ASN A 266 2.72 -9.36 -1.54
CA ASN A 266 3.64 -8.61 -0.70
C ASN A 266 3.32 -7.12 -0.77
N PHE A 267 3.71 -6.39 0.25
CA PHE A 267 3.56 -4.95 0.30
C PHE A 267 4.61 -4.31 1.20
N THR A 268 4.90 -3.05 0.91
CA THR A 268 5.59 -2.14 1.81
C THR A 268 4.74 -0.90 2.00
N MET A 269 4.77 -0.36 3.22
CA MET A 269 4.06 0.84 3.60
C MET A 269 5.03 1.74 4.34
N GLY A 270 5.10 2.98 3.88
CA GLY A 270 5.99 3.99 4.41
C GLY A 270 5.55 4.42 5.80
N GLY A 271 6.44 5.13 6.49
CA GLY A 271 6.03 5.89 7.67
C GLY A 271 5.10 7.05 7.28
N ILE A 272 4.44 7.63 8.27
CA ILE A 272 3.70 8.89 8.08
C ILE A 272 4.74 10.00 7.89
N CYS A 273 4.93 10.44 6.65
CA CYS A 273 5.84 11.52 6.29
C CYS A 273 5.18 12.46 5.29
N ALA A 274 5.04 13.73 5.70
CA ALA A 274 4.45 14.75 4.83
C ALA A 274 5.34 15.09 3.62
N GLY A 275 6.65 14.86 3.69
CA GLY A 275 7.63 15.22 2.65
C GLY A 275 7.55 14.38 1.38
N ALA A 276 7.12 13.12 1.50
CA ALA A 276 7.03 12.17 0.39
C ALA A 276 5.59 11.92 -0.07
N SER A 277 4.65 12.84 0.17
CA SER A 277 3.22 12.59 -0.04
C SER A 277 2.50 13.77 -0.69
N GLY A 278 1.21 13.57 -1.01
CA GLY A 278 0.36 14.60 -1.59
C GLY A 278 0.28 15.88 -0.76
N ARG A 279 0.55 15.83 0.56
CA ARG A 279 0.62 17.04 1.39
C ARG A 279 1.72 18.01 0.99
N PHE A 280 2.89 17.50 0.59
CA PHE A 280 3.98 18.36 0.10
C PHE A 280 3.59 19.02 -1.23
N LEU A 281 2.92 18.29 -2.12
CA LEU A 281 2.43 18.81 -3.40
C LEU A 281 1.32 19.85 -3.19
N ASP A 282 0.38 19.62 -2.27
CA ASP A 282 -0.64 20.60 -1.86
C ASP A 282 0.01 21.89 -1.34
N MET A 283 0.99 21.79 -0.42
CA MET A 283 1.71 22.97 0.06
C MET A 283 2.49 23.69 -1.04
N THR A 284 3.07 22.94 -1.98
CA THR A 284 3.78 23.50 -3.13
C THR A 284 2.84 24.26 -4.05
N SER A 285 1.67 23.70 -4.40
CA SER A 285 0.67 24.37 -5.25
C SER A 285 0.23 25.72 -4.66
N ARG A 286 -0.05 25.77 -3.36
CA ARG A 286 -0.39 27.00 -2.64
C ARG A 286 0.76 28.00 -2.65
N ARG A 287 2.01 27.54 -2.51
CA ARG A 287 3.18 28.44 -2.55
C ARG A 287 3.40 29.03 -3.95
N LEU A 288 3.07 28.26 -4.98
CA LEU A 288 3.12 28.68 -6.38
C LEU A 288 1.90 29.50 -6.79
N ASP A 289 0.88 29.63 -5.93
CA ASP A 289 -0.39 30.30 -6.24
C ASP A 289 -1.04 29.72 -7.49
N VAL A 290 -1.20 28.38 -7.50
CA VAL A 290 -1.89 27.60 -8.54
C VAL A 290 -2.80 26.57 -7.88
N ASP A 291 -3.84 26.12 -8.59
CA ASP A 291 -4.67 25.02 -8.11
C ASP A 291 -3.87 23.70 -8.13
N ILE A 292 -4.18 22.77 -7.22
CA ILE A 292 -3.49 21.46 -7.17
C ILE A 292 -3.66 20.67 -8.48
N THR A 293 -4.77 20.85 -9.19
CA THR A 293 -5.02 20.21 -10.49
C THR A 293 -4.13 20.78 -11.61
N GLU A 294 -3.62 22.00 -11.44
CA GLU A 294 -2.70 22.64 -12.40
C GLU A 294 -1.24 22.31 -12.13
N LEU A 295 -0.91 21.81 -10.93
CA LEU A 295 0.47 21.51 -10.52
C LEU A 295 1.13 20.46 -11.45
N GLY A 296 0.38 19.42 -11.83
CA GLY A 296 0.87 18.35 -12.71
C GLY A 296 1.25 18.89 -14.09
N PRO A 297 0.32 19.49 -14.85
CA PRO A 297 0.63 20.09 -16.16
C PRO A 297 1.71 21.16 -16.11
N LEU A 298 1.82 21.91 -15.01
CA LEU A 298 2.88 22.89 -14.81
C LEU A 298 4.25 22.23 -14.60
N ALA A 299 4.32 21.15 -13.81
CA ALA A 299 5.55 20.39 -13.57
C ALA A 299 6.11 19.76 -14.84
N VAL A 300 5.26 19.24 -15.75
CA VAL A 300 5.68 18.67 -17.05
C VAL A 300 6.42 19.69 -17.94
N GLN A 301 6.20 20.99 -17.73
CA GLN A 301 6.85 22.06 -18.50
C GLN A 301 8.21 22.48 -17.92
N GLY A 302 8.54 22.02 -16.70
CA GLY A 302 9.73 22.43 -15.97
C GLY A 302 10.87 21.43 -16.03
N ASP A 303 12.04 21.84 -15.57
CA ASP A 303 13.20 20.98 -15.37
C ASP A 303 13.57 20.97 -13.88
N TRP A 304 13.34 19.83 -13.22
CA TRP A 304 13.57 19.68 -11.79
C TRP A 304 15.01 20.02 -11.36
N ARG A 305 15.98 19.88 -12.27
CA ARG A 305 17.41 20.17 -12.03
C ARG A 305 17.68 21.66 -11.82
N ARG A 306 16.75 22.52 -12.21
CA ARG A 306 16.86 23.99 -12.03
C ARG A 306 16.32 24.48 -10.68
N ALA A 307 15.70 23.61 -9.91
CA ALA A 307 15.10 23.92 -8.61
C ALA A 307 15.41 22.84 -7.56
N MET A 308 16.64 22.30 -7.56
CA MET A 308 17.03 21.19 -6.69
C MET A 308 16.73 21.45 -5.21
N LEU A 309 16.13 20.44 -4.59
CA LEU A 309 15.83 20.39 -3.17
C LEU A 309 17.01 19.74 -2.44
N ASN A 310 17.43 20.31 -1.30
CA ASN A 310 18.53 19.80 -0.49
C ASN A 310 18.05 18.92 0.68
N SER A 311 16.73 18.84 0.89
CA SER A 311 16.14 18.10 2.00
C SER A 311 14.80 17.49 1.65
N TYR A 312 14.59 16.26 2.12
CA TYR A 312 13.31 15.55 2.09
C TYR A 312 12.30 16.02 3.15
N CYS A 313 12.75 16.79 4.14
CA CYS A 313 11.84 17.34 5.14
C CYS A 313 10.96 18.41 4.47
N ILE A 314 9.64 18.25 4.56
CA ILE A 314 8.66 19.21 3.99
C ILE A 314 8.97 20.68 4.33
N VAL A 315 9.43 20.96 5.56
CA VAL A 315 9.74 22.33 6.00
C VAL A 315 10.91 22.91 5.22
N PHE A 316 12.01 22.17 5.11
CA PHE A 316 13.20 22.60 4.38
C PHE A 316 12.99 22.54 2.87
N GLY A 317 12.25 21.54 2.38
CA GLY A 317 11.88 21.44 0.98
C GLY A 317 11.11 22.68 0.53
N ILE A 318 10.08 23.11 1.27
CA ILE A 318 9.36 24.35 0.94
C ILE A 318 10.29 25.58 0.99
N GLN A 319 11.22 25.64 1.94
CA GLN A 319 12.20 26.73 2.01
C GLN A 319 13.12 26.78 0.79
N ASP A 320 13.57 25.63 0.29
CA ASP A 320 14.37 25.54 -0.94
C ASP A 320 13.57 26.04 -2.16
N LEU A 321 12.31 25.60 -2.30
CA LEU A 321 11.42 26.08 -3.37
C LEU A 321 11.21 27.60 -3.31
N VAL A 322 11.03 28.18 -2.11
CA VAL A 322 10.93 29.63 -1.90
C VAL A 322 12.20 30.34 -2.34
N THR A 323 13.36 29.78 -2.03
CA THR A 323 14.66 30.36 -2.35
C THR A 323 14.87 30.39 -3.87
N THR A 324 14.53 29.30 -4.57
CA THR A 324 14.59 29.25 -6.03
C THR A 324 13.69 30.29 -6.70
N LEU A 325 12.45 30.46 -6.21
CA LEU A 325 11.55 31.49 -6.72
C LEU A 325 12.12 32.91 -6.48
N ALA A 326 12.67 33.17 -5.30
CA ALA A 326 13.27 34.47 -4.98
C ALA A 326 14.52 34.78 -5.84
N ALA A 327 15.23 33.74 -6.29
CA ALA A 327 16.35 33.85 -7.23
C ALA A 327 15.90 34.02 -8.71
N GLY A 328 14.59 34.07 -8.99
CA GLY A 328 14.05 34.24 -10.33
C GLY A 328 13.80 32.93 -11.10
N GLY A 329 13.84 31.77 -10.42
CA GLY A 329 13.45 30.48 -11.00
C GLY A 329 11.98 30.44 -11.41
N SER A 330 11.65 29.62 -12.41
CA SER A 330 10.29 29.53 -12.93
C SER A 330 9.40 28.68 -12.02
N LYS A 331 8.08 28.96 -12.01
CA LYS A 331 7.10 28.13 -11.29
C LYS A 331 7.07 26.69 -11.82
N ALA A 332 7.32 26.49 -13.12
CA ALA A 332 7.37 25.18 -13.75
C ALA A 332 8.54 24.34 -13.21
N ASP A 333 9.74 24.91 -13.13
CA ASP A 333 10.92 24.21 -12.59
C ASP A 333 10.71 23.81 -11.12
N VAL A 334 10.07 24.69 -10.34
CA VAL A 334 9.75 24.44 -8.92
C VAL A 334 8.68 23.35 -8.77
N ALA A 335 7.65 23.33 -9.61
CA ALA A 335 6.66 22.25 -9.64
C ALA A 335 7.28 20.91 -10.03
N ALA A 336 8.18 20.91 -11.02
CA ALA A 336 8.94 19.73 -11.45
C ALA A 336 9.83 19.18 -10.32
N ALA A 337 10.56 20.06 -9.62
CA ALA A 337 11.38 19.67 -8.47
C ALA A 337 10.58 19.06 -7.32
N ALA A 338 9.40 19.61 -7.02
CA ALA A 338 8.53 19.04 -6.00
C ALA A 338 8.05 17.62 -6.38
N CYS A 339 7.62 17.42 -7.63
CA CYS A 339 7.23 16.10 -8.13
C CYS A 339 8.39 15.11 -8.10
N HIS A 340 9.57 15.53 -8.55
CA HIS A 340 10.78 14.71 -8.55
C HIS A 340 11.18 14.29 -7.13
N SER A 341 11.15 15.22 -6.17
CA SER A 341 11.51 14.90 -4.78
C SER A 341 10.55 13.92 -4.12
N VAL A 342 9.25 13.97 -4.42
CA VAL A 342 8.31 12.95 -3.95
C VAL A 342 8.65 11.58 -4.56
N SER A 343 8.89 11.54 -5.88
CA SER A 343 9.26 10.31 -6.59
C SER A 343 10.54 9.68 -6.02
N GLU A 344 11.60 10.47 -5.86
CA GLU A 344 12.90 10.06 -5.34
C GLU A 344 12.78 9.50 -3.91
N GLN A 345 12.04 10.18 -3.03
CA GLN A 345 11.81 9.69 -1.66
C GLN A 345 11.04 8.38 -1.62
N VAL A 346 9.98 8.24 -2.43
CA VAL A 346 9.21 6.99 -2.54
C VAL A 346 10.11 5.86 -3.05
N TYR A 347 11.00 6.16 -4.00
CA TYR A 347 11.97 5.22 -4.51
C TYR A 347 12.92 4.72 -3.41
N GLU A 348 13.61 5.64 -2.73
CA GLU A 348 14.60 5.31 -1.72
C GLU A 348 14.01 4.61 -0.49
N GLN A 349 12.81 5.00 -0.07
CA GLN A 349 12.22 4.51 1.18
C GLN A 349 11.41 3.22 1.02
N GLN A 350 10.87 2.95 -0.18
CA GLN A 350 9.90 1.89 -0.36
C GLN A 350 10.20 0.99 -1.54
N LEU A 351 10.44 1.56 -2.72
CA LEU A 351 10.60 0.77 -3.93
C LEU A 351 11.86 -0.12 -3.89
N GLN A 352 12.86 0.22 -3.07
CA GLN A 352 14.03 -0.65 -2.83
C GLN A 352 13.71 -1.90 -2.01
N GLU A 353 12.64 -1.89 -1.21
CA GLU A 353 12.26 -2.99 -0.31
C GLU A 353 11.33 -4.01 -0.98
N ILE A 354 10.94 -3.79 -2.24
CA ILE A 354 9.97 -4.61 -2.98
C ILE A 354 10.42 -4.82 -4.43
N ASP A 355 10.15 -5.99 -5.00
CA ASP A 355 10.49 -6.23 -6.41
C ASP A 355 9.39 -5.64 -7.28
N ILE A 356 9.75 -4.61 -8.04
CA ILE A 356 8.82 -3.95 -8.97
C ILE A 356 8.54 -4.91 -10.13
N ARG A 357 7.27 -5.30 -10.26
CA ARG A 357 6.72 -6.15 -11.33
C ARG A 357 5.88 -5.32 -12.27
N GLU A 358 6.12 -5.45 -13.56
CA GLU A 358 5.35 -4.73 -14.58
C GLU A 358 4.00 -5.40 -14.87
N PRO A 359 2.94 -4.60 -15.14
CA PRO A 359 2.96 -3.14 -15.21
C PRO A 359 2.95 -2.47 -13.82
N LEU A 360 3.55 -1.28 -13.74
CA LEU A 360 3.38 -0.40 -12.59
C LEU A 360 2.08 0.41 -12.76
N ILE A 361 1.22 0.37 -11.75
CA ILE A 361 -0.08 1.05 -11.73
C ILE A 361 -0.04 2.09 -10.61
N GLN A 362 -0.02 3.37 -10.96
CA GLN A 362 -0.03 4.46 -9.98
C GLN A 362 -1.47 4.92 -9.70
N VAL A 363 -1.80 5.02 -8.42
CA VAL A 363 -3.16 5.27 -7.94
C VAL A 363 -3.19 6.28 -6.79
N GLY A 364 -4.38 6.57 -6.27
CA GLY A 364 -4.58 7.60 -5.25
C GLY A 364 -4.73 9.00 -5.86
N GLY A 365 -5.04 10.00 -5.03
CA GLY A 365 -5.29 11.37 -5.52
C GLY A 365 -4.09 12.01 -6.22
N THR A 366 -2.87 11.65 -5.82
CA THR A 366 -1.64 12.18 -6.42
C THR A 366 -1.35 11.63 -7.82
N SER A 367 -1.95 10.49 -8.20
CA SER A 367 -1.84 9.95 -9.56
C SER A 367 -2.46 10.88 -10.62
N LEU A 368 -3.28 11.85 -10.21
CA LEU A 368 -3.83 12.88 -11.09
C LEU A 368 -2.82 14.01 -11.39
N ILE A 369 -1.71 14.06 -10.66
CA ILE A 369 -0.64 15.04 -10.87
C ILE A 369 0.31 14.47 -11.91
N SER A 370 0.08 14.80 -13.19
CA SER A 370 0.83 14.22 -14.32
C SER A 370 2.35 14.34 -14.19
N GLY A 371 2.86 15.45 -13.66
CA GLY A 371 4.30 15.63 -13.41
C GLY A 371 4.87 14.67 -12.36
N LEU A 372 4.06 14.20 -11.39
CA LEU A 372 4.49 13.15 -10.46
C LEU A 372 4.56 11.80 -11.17
N VAL A 373 3.60 11.49 -12.04
CA VAL A 373 3.58 10.25 -12.82
C VAL A 373 4.80 10.17 -13.75
N GLU A 374 5.14 11.28 -14.41
CA GLU A 374 6.35 11.40 -15.24
C GLU A 374 7.62 11.26 -14.40
N ALA A 375 7.68 11.93 -13.24
CA ALA A 375 8.82 11.79 -12.33
C ALA A 375 9.01 10.33 -11.84
N VAL A 376 7.93 9.62 -11.52
CA VAL A 376 7.98 8.20 -11.13
C VAL A 376 8.51 7.34 -12.28
N SER A 377 8.01 7.57 -13.49
CA SER A 377 8.52 6.90 -14.70
C SER A 377 10.02 7.14 -14.87
N GLU A 378 10.48 8.40 -14.81
CA GLU A 378 11.90 8.76 -14.95
C GLU A 378 12.77 8.13 -13.86
N THR A 379 12.37 8.22 -12.58
CA THR A 379 13.11 7.66 -11.44
C THR A 379 13.29 6.16 -11.57
N LEU A 380 12.33 5.47 -12.19
CA LEU A 380 12.36 4.02 -12.41
C LEU A 380 13.00 3.61 -13.73
N GLY A 381 13.72 4.52 -14.40
CA GLY A 381 14.44 4.20 -15.64
C GLY A 381 13.57 4.21 -16.89
N GLY A 382 12.44 4.93 -16.86
CA GLY A 382 11.54 5.11 -17.99
C GLY A 382 10.51 3.99 -18.18
N ILE A 383 10.15 3.27 -17.11
CA ILE A 383 9.09 2.25 -17.19
C ILE A 383 7.72 2.90 -17.44
N GLU A 384 6.85 2.21 -18.15
CA GLU A 384 5.49 2.69 -18.39
C GLU A 384 4.66 2.65 -17.08
N VAL A 385 4.13 3.82 -16.69
CA VAL A 385 3.24 3.94 -15.52
C VAL A 385 1.80 4.05 -15.97
N ILE A 386 0.98 3.08 -15.58
CA ILE A 386 -0.45 3.07 -15.87
C ILE A 386 -1.20 3.87 -14.80
N VAL A 387 -1.96 4.88 -15.21
CA VAL A 387 -2.93 5.57 -14.35
C VAL A 387 -4.34 5.26 -14.86
N PRO A 388 -5.10 4.39 -14.19
CA PRO A 388 -6.41 4.00 -14.66
C PRO A 388 -7.45 5.13 -14.45
N LYS A 389 -8.54 5.09 -15.22
CA LYS A 389 -9.69 5.97 -14.96
C LYS A 389 -10.20 5.72 -13.53
N TYR A 390 -10.49 6.79 -12.79
CA TYR A 390 -10.89 6.74 -11.38
C TYR A 390 -9.80 6.24 -10.43
N SER A 391 -8.52 6.44 -10.75
CA SER A 391 -7.36 6.05 -9.93
C SER A 391 -7.41 6.55 -8.48
N GLN A 392 -8.06 7.69 -8.22
CA GLN A 392 -8.28 8.23 -6.87
C GLN A 392 -9.38 7.51 -6.06
N HIS A 393 -10.24 6.72 -6.72
CA HIS A 393 -11.36 6.00 -6.13
C HIS A 393 -11.10 4.50 -5.97
N ILE A 394 -9.87 4.03 -6.18
CA ILE A 394 -9.50 2.61 -6.13
C ILE A 394 -9.95 1.90 -4.85
N GLY A 395 -9.89 2.54 -3.68
CA GLY A 395 -10.38 1.95 -2.44
C GLY A 395 -11.89 1.71 -2.46
N ALA A 396 -12.67 2.69 -2.89
CA ALA A 396 -14.12 2.57 -3.04
C ALA A 396 -14.50 1.54 -4.14
N VAL A 397 -13.81 1.57 -5.29
CA VAL A 397 -14.02 0.56 -6.36
C VAL A 397 -13.70 -0.85 -5.87
N GLY A 398 -12.57 -1.03 -5.19
CA GLY A 398 -12.18 -2.31 -4.62
C GLY A 398 -13.21 -2.81 -3.61
N ALA A 399 -13.73 -1.93 -2.75
CA ALA A 399 -14.72 -2.28 -1.75
C ALA A 399 -16.05 -2.73 -2.41
N ALA A 400 -16.53 -1.96 -3.40
CA ALA A 400 -17.73 -2.29 -4.17
C ALA A 400 -17.57 -3.61 -4.96
N LEU A 401 -16.39 -3.86 -5.52
CA LEU A 401 -16.05 -5.10 -6.20
C LEU A 401 -16.10 -6.30 -5.26
N LEU A 402 -15.43 -6.20 -4.11
CA LEU A 402 -15.28 -7.33 -3.18
C LEU A 402 -16.60 -7.65 -2.46
N VAL A 403 -17.36 -6.64 -2.04
CA VAL A 403 -18.64 -6.87 -1.34
C VAL A 403 -19.67 -7.56 -2.23
N SER A 404 -19.62 -7.38 -3.56
CA SER A 404 -20.49 -8.10 -4.50
C SER A 404 -20.36 -9.62 -4.44
N GLY A 405 -19.29 -10.14 -3.81
CA GLY A 405 -19.08 -11.58 -3.58
C GLY A 405 -19.60 -12.10 -2.23
N MET A 406 -20.13 -11.24 -1.34
CA MET A 406 -20.50 -11.62 0.03
C MET A 406 -21.96 -12.07 0.21
N GLY A 407 -22.76 -12.08 -0.87
CA GLY A 407 -24.21 -12.35 -0.81
C GLY A 407 -25.03 -11.06 -0.66
N LYS A 408 -26.36 -11.16 -0.78
CA LYS A 408 -27.25 -10.00 -0.62
C LYS A 408 -27.33 -9.55 0.84
N ARG A 409 -27.39 -8.25 1.06
CA ARG A 409 -27.72 -7.61 2.34
C ARG A 409 -28.91 -8.29 3.01
N GLN A 410 -28.74 -8.76 4.25
CA GLN A 410 -29.82 -9.29 5.06
C GLN A 410 -30.57 -8.11 5.70
N GLU A 411 -31.89 -8.10 5.58
CA GLU A 411 -32.79 -7.05 6.13
C GLU A 411 -32.67 -6.85 7.63
#